data_AF-A0A967XTK5-F1
#
_entry.id   AF-A0A967XTK5-F1
#
_cell.length_a   1.000
_cell.length_b   1.000
_cell.length_c   1.000
_cell.angle_alpha   90.00
_cell.angle_beta   90.00
_cell.angle_gamma   90.00
#
_symmetry.space_group_name_H-M   'P 1'
#
loop_
_entity.id
_entity.type
_entity.pdbx_description
1 polymer ?
#
loop_
_entity_poly.entity_id
_entity_poly.type
_entity_poly.pdbx_seq_one_letter_code
_entity_poly.pdbx_strand_id
1 'polypeptide(L)'
;MFVILIQFTFAQKMQEVTQWPRTQQADVLAEKNWLILKWIDKDMNTWVAPPEDFLAHRTPGATFDVTYNGFSPTARTAFQFAVDIWASLINSSVPIKVKANWTPLAPGVLGSASASRYIRNFPGAPMNDTWYPIALAEKLNGSVFSPDTADIVANFNSNFSNWYLGTDGQTPSGEVDLVT
;
A
#
# COMPACT_ATOMS: atom_id res chain seq x y z
N MET A 1 -2.60 13.20 -7.05
CA MET A 1 -1.88 11.91 -6.80
C MET A 1 -1.82 11.61 -5.29
N PHE A 2 -2.81 10.93 -4.68
CA PHE A 2 -2.98 11.04 -3.21
C PHE A 2 -3.39 9.79 -2.41
N VAL A 3 -3.57 8.61 -3.00
CA VAL A 3 -4.05 7.44 -2.20
C VAL A 3 -3.02 6.30 -2.15
N ILE A 4 -2.31 6.04 -3.25
CA ILE A 4 -1.31 4.97 -3.31
C ILE A 4 0.04 5.44 -2.73
N LEU A 5 0.40 6.72 -2.93
CA LEU A 5 1.60 7.33 -2.33
C LEU A 5 1.57 7.35 -0.79
N ILE A 6 0.39 7.38 -0.16
CA ILE A 6 0.26 7.40 1.31
C ILE A 6 0.69 6.05 1.91
N GLN A 7 0.35 4.94 1.26
CA GLN A 7 0.79 3.61 1.70
C GLN A 7 2.23 3.32 1.29
N PHE A 8 2.70 3.84 0.15
CA PHE A 8 4.08 3.70 -0.26
C PHE A 8 5.05 4.40 0.71
N THR A 9 4.74 5.64 1.11
CA THR A 9 5.53 6.37 2.10
C THR A 9 5.49 5.67 3.46
N PHE A 10 4.36 5.05 3.83
CA PHE A 10 4.25 4.28 5.06
C PHE A 10 5.07 2.98 5.00
N ALA A 11 4.96 2.20 3.93
CA ALA A 11 5.71 0.96 3.71
C ALA A 11 7.23 1.18 3.64
N GLN A 12 7.67 2.26 2.99
CA GLN A 12 9.08 2.64 2.90
C GLN A 12 9.63 2.99 4.29
N LYS A 13 8.86 3.74 5.08
CA LYS A 13 9.21 4.07 6.48
C LYS A 13 9.18 2.85 7.40
N MET A 14 8.39 1.84 7.08
CA MET A 14 8.30 0.58 7.83
C MET A 14 9.50 -0.34 7.58
N GLN A 15 10.12 -0.27 6.40
CA GLN A 15 11.38 -0.96 6.14
C GLN A 15 12.57 -0.26 6.81
N GLU A 16 12.59 1.08 6.86
CA GLU A 16 13.66 1.85 7.51
C GLU A 16 13.71 1.64 9.03
N VAL A 17 12.56 1.62 9.72
CA VAL A 17 12.49 1.44 11.19
C VAL A 17 13.08 0.10 11.65
N THR A 18 12.97 -0.95 10.83
CA THR A 18 13.53 -2.27 11.16
C THR A 18 15.06 -2.36 11.07
N GLN A 19 15.72 -1.39 10.44
CA GLN A 19 17.18 -1.38 10.27
C GLN A 19 17.91 -0.44 11.23
N TRP A 20 17.19 0.27 12.11
CA TRP A 20 17.81 1.24 12.99
C TRP A 20 18.47 0.60 14.23
N PRO A 21 19.66 1.08 14.65
CA PRO A 21 20.26 0.71 15.92
C PRO A 21 19.33 1.03 17.10
N ARG A 22 19.21 0.11 18.06
CA ARG A 22 18.28 0.21 19.23
C ARG A 22 18.40 1.51 20.02
N THR A 23 19.52 2.22 19.94
CA THR A 23 19.77 3.49 20.63
C THR A 23 19.20 4.72 19.92
N GLN A 24 18.91 4.67 18.61
CA GLN A 24 18.30 5.80 17.87
C GLN A 24 16.77 5.78 17.85
N GLN A 25 16.15 4.68 18.28
CA GLN A 25 14.69 4.50 18.25
C GLN A 25 13.96 5.28 19.36
N ALA A 26 14.66 5.65 20.44
CA ALA A 26 14.07 6.36 21.58
C ALA A 26 13.97 7.89 21.39
N ASP A 27 14.93 8.50 20.68
CA ASP A 27 15.03 9.97 20.63
C ASP A 27 14.08 10.62 19.59
N VAL A 28 13.66 9.89 18.56
CA VAL A 28 12.74 10.42 17.53
C VAL A 28 11.26 10.32 17.94
N LEU A 29 10.92 9.45 18.90
CA LEU A 29 9.54 9.24 19.35
C LEU A 29 9.08 10.24 20.41
N ALA A 30 10.00 11.00 21.02
CA ALA A 30 9.68 12.01 22.02
C ALA A 30 9.30 13.39 21.42
N GLU A 31 9.68 13.70 20.18
CA GLU A 31 9.60 15.09 19.67
C GLU A 31 8.55 15.40 18.58
N LYS A 32 7.84 14.45 17.96
CA LYS A 32 6.94 14.79 16.83
C LYS A 32 5.53 14.26 16.95
N ASN A 33 4.81 14.90 17.85
CA ASN A 33 3.37 14.93 17.98
C ASN A 33 2.73 15.77 16.85
N TRP A 34 2.81 15.32 15.58
CA TRP A 34 1.91 15.69 14.47
C TRP A 34 2.33 15.05 13.12
N LEU A 35 1.38 14.43 12.43
CA LEU A 35 1.36 14.36 10.97
C LEU A 35 0.24 15.30 10.49
N ILE A 36 0.54 16.60 10.33
CA ILE A 36 -0.30 17.49 9.49
C ILE A 36 0.42 17.55 8.14
N LEU A 37 -0.14 16.89 7.14
CA LEU A 37 0.25 17.12 5.75
C LEU A 37 -0.45 18.40 5.29
N LYS A 38 0.28 19.52 5.23
CA LYS A 38 -0.22 20.72 4.55
C LYS A 38 -0.19 20.49 3.04
N TRP A 39 -1.25 20.95 2.36
CA TRP A 39 -1.34 21.01 0.90
C TRP A 39 -0.06 21.64 0.31
N ILE A 40 0.63 20.90 -0.55
CA ILE A 40 1.67 21.42 -1.43
C ILE A 40 1.14 21.23 -2.85
N ASP A 41 0.98 22.32 -3.58
CA ASP A 41 0.44 22.41 -4.95
C ASP A 41 1.37 21.81 -6.03
N LYS A 42 2.11 20.74 -5.71
CA LYS A 42 2.91 20.02 -6.69
C LYS A 42 2.37 18.61 -6.83
N ASP A 43 1.67 18.37 -7.94
CA ASP A 43 1.67 17.05 -8.56
C ASP A 43 3.14 16.66 -8.79
N MET A 44 3.65 15.80 -7.92
CA MET A 44 4.97 15.20 -8.09
C MET A 44 4.79 14.08 -9.10
N ASN A 45 4.90 14.34 -10.40
CA ASN A 45 4.94 13.33 -11.48
C ASN A 45 6.07 12.31 -11.28
N THR A 46 6.05 11.57 -10.18
CA THR A 46 6.99 10.52 -9.82
C THR A 46 6.39 9.23 -10.34
N TRP A 47 6.58 9.01 -11.62
CA TRP A 47 6.60 7.67 -12.16
C TRP A 47 7.70 6.90 -11.40
N VAL A 48 7.31 5.91 -10.60
CA VAL A 48 8.26 4.96 -10.02
C VAL A 48 8.34 3.82 -11.01
N ALA A 49 9.42 3.80 -11.79
CA ALA A 49 9.75 2.66 -12.63
C ALA A 49 9.67 1.38 -11.79
N PRO A 50 9.09 0.28 -12.31
CA PRO A 50 9.38 -1.03 -11.75
C PRO A 50 10.91 -1.17 -11.66
N PRO A 51 11.47 -1.66 -10.53
CA PRO A 51 12.90 -1.92 -10.43
C PRO A 51 13.38 -2.71 -11.65
N GLU A 52 14.58 -2.44 -12.19
CA GLU A 52 15.07 -3.14 -13.39
C GLU A 52 15.06 -4.68 -13.24
N ASP A 53 15.22 -5.15 -11.99
CA ASP A 53 15.11 -6.56 -11.60
C ASP A 53 13.68 -7.14 -11.66
N PHE A 54 12.63 -6.32 -11.73
CA PHE A 54 11.25 -6.80 -11.91
C PHE A 54 11.09 -7.60 -13.22
N LEU A 55 11.84 -7.22 -14.26
CA LEU A 55 11.84 -7.94 -15.54
C LEU A 55 12.78 -9.16 -15.54
N ALA A 56 13.80 -9.17 -14.68
CA ALA A 56 14.87 -10.18 -14.69
C ALA A 56 14.76 -11.26 -13.58
N HIS A 57 14.17 -10.93 -12.42
CA HIS A 57 14.12 -11.76 -11.23
C HIS A 57 12.73 -11.71 -10.59
N ARG A 58 11.81 -12.53 -11.11
CA ARG A 58 10.44 -12.69 -10.62
C ARG A 58 10.36 -13.52 -9.33
N THR A 59 11.11 -13.19 -8.29
CA THR A 59 10.84 -13.76 -6.97
C THR A 59 10.13 -12.70 -6.13
N PRO A 60 8.79 -12.77 -6.01
CA PRO A 60 8.05 -11.87 -5.12
C PRO A 60 8.62 -11.96 -3.71
N GLY A 61 8.90 -10.81 -3.10
CA GLY A 61 9.28 -10.73 -1.69
C GLY A 61 8.08 -11.00 -0.77
N ALA A 62 6.87 -10.83 -1.27
CA ALA A 62 5.62 -11.11 -0.56
C ALA A 62 4.57 -11.69 -1.50
N THR A 63 3.67 -12.50 -0.95
CA THR A 63 2.48 -12.97 -1.66
C THR A 63 1.32 -12.03 -1.36
N PHE A 64 0.56 -11.63 -2.38
CA PHE A 64 -0.65 -10.82 -2.25
C PHE A 64 -1.88 -11.60 -2.66
N ASP A 65 -2.82 -11.77 -1.74
CA ASP A 65 -4.11 -12.42 -1.99
C ASP A 65 -5.18 -11.34 -2.19
N VAL A 66 -5.51 -11.05 -3.45
CA VAL A 66 -6.39 -9.93 -3.80
C VAL A 66 -7.80 -10.40 -4.15
N THR A 67 -8.79 -9.89 -3.42
CA THR A 67 -10.21 -10.02 -3.74
C THR A 67 -10.68 -8.77 -4.48
N TYR A 68 -11.10 -8.95 -5.74
CA TYR A 68 -11.58 -7.90 -6.62
C TYR A 68 -13.11 -7.84 -6.63
N ASN A 69 -13.68 -6.68 -6.32
CA ASN A 69 -15.13 -6.44 -6.36
C ASN A 69 -15.46 -5.33 -7.37
N GLY A 70 -16.32 -5.60 -8.34
CA GLY A 70 -16.84 -4.59 -9.29
C GLY A 70 -15.86 -4.12 -10.39
N PHE A 71 -14.64 -4.64 -10.43
CA PHE A 71 -13.65 -4.28 -11.45
C PHE A 71 -14.04 -4.82 -12.83
N SER A 72 -13.82 -4.01 -13.87
CA SER A 72 -13.77 -4.50 -15.25
C SER A 72 -12.50 -5.35 -15.47
N PRO A 73 -12.46 -6.23 -16.50
CA PRO A 73 -11.26 -7.02 -16.80
C PRO A 73 -9.99 -6.17 -16.99
N THR A 74 -10.11 -5.02 -17.67
CA THR A 74 -8.98 -4.10 -17.89
C THR A 74 -8.53 -3.42 -16.59
N ALA A 75 -9.47 -2.92 -15.79
CA ALA A 75 -9.13 -2.29 -14.52
C ALA A 75 -8.50 -3.28 -13.53
N ARG A 76 -8.97 -4.53 -13.53
CA ARG A 76 -8.37 -5.60 -12.74
C ARG A 76 -6.93 -5.87 -13.18
N THR A 77 -6.67 -5.90 -14.48
CA THR A 77 -5.32 -6.13 -15.03
C THR A 77 -4.37 -5.01 -14.61
N ALA A 78 -4.79 -3.75 -14.74
CA ALA A 78 -4.01 -2.61 -14.29
C ALA A 78 -3.73 -2.66 -12.78
N PHE A 79 -4.74 -2.94 -11.96
CA PHE A 79 -4.53 -3.05 -10.51
C PHE A 79 -3.67 -4.26 -10.12
N GLN A 80 -3.81 -5.40 -10.82
CA GLN A 80 -2.93 -6.55 -10.58
C GLN A 80 -1.47 -6.22 -10.92
N PHE A 81 -1.23 -5.45 -11.98
CA PHE A 81 0.11 -5.00 -12.30
C PHE A 81 0.70 -4.10 -11.19
N ALA A 82 -0.11 -3.21 -10.60
CA ALA A 82 0.29 -2.44 -9.42
C ALA A 82 0.62 -3.36 -8.22
N VAL A 83 -0.19 -4.39 -7.99
CA VAL A 83 0.04 -5.40 -6.93
C VAL A 83 1.33 -6.16 -7.16
N ASP A 84 1.64 -6.53 -8.40
CA ASP A 84 2.86 -7.26 -8.74
C ASP A 84 4.11 -6.40 -8.47
N ILE A 85 4.03 -5.10 -8.75
CA ILE A 85 5.08 -4.14 -8.36
C ILE A 85 5.24 -4.15 -6.84
N TRP A 86 4.14 -4.06 -6.06
CA TRP A 86 4.22 -4.09 -4.60
C TRP A 86 4.79 -5.41 -4.05
N ALA A 87 4.44 -6.54 -4.67
CA ALA A 87 4.94 -7.86 -4.33
C ALA A 87 6.46 -7.97 -4.52
N SER A 88 7.05 -7.21 -5.44
CA SER A 88 8.51 -7.15 -5.63
C SER A 88 9.22 -6.27 -4.59
N LEU A 89 8.53 -5.25 -4.04
CA LEU A 89 9.12 -4.26 -3.14
C LEU A 89 8.99 -4.63 -1.66
N ILE A 90 7.97 -5.42 -1.32
CA ILE A 90 7.65 -5.79 0.06
C ILE A 90 8.18 -7.20 0.33
N ASN A 91 8.93 -7.36 1.41
CA ASN A 91 9.31 -8.67 1.92
C ASN A 91 8.40 -9.10 3.08
N SER A 92 7.71 -10.23 2.94
CA SER A 92 6.85 -10.85 3.95
C SER A 92 6.76 -12.36 3.73
N SER A 93 7.01 -13.14 4.78
CA SER A 93 6.77 -14.59 4.77
C SER A 93 5.30 -14.96 4.95
N VAL A 94 4.44 -13.97 5.25
CA VAL A 94 2.99 -14.14 5.42
C VAL A 94 2.26 -13.46 4.25
N PRO A 95 1.26 -14.11 3.62
CA PRO A 95 0.46 -13.50 2.56
C PRO A 95 -0.28 -12.26 3.05
N ILE A 96 -0.28 -11.20 2.25
CA ILE A 96 -1.01 -9.95 2.51
C ILE A 96 -2.33 -9.98 1.76
N LYS A 97 -3.44 -9.86 2.48
CA LYS A 97 -4.78 -9.93 1.89
C LYS A 97 -5.31 -8.55 1.58
N VAL A 98 -5.71 -8.32 0.33
CA VAL A 98 -6.23 -7.04 -0.13
C VAL A 98 -7.66 -7.22 -0.63
N LYS A 99 -8.59 -6.44 -0.11
CA LYS A 99 -9.93 -6.29 -0.68
C LYS A 99 -9.98 -5.00 -1.49
N ALA A 100 -9.96 -5.13 -2.82
CA ALA A 100 -10.07 -4.03 -3.75
C ALA A 100 -11.52 -3.89 -4.26
N ASN A 101 -12.13 -2.73 -4.06
CA ASN A 101 -13.49 -2.44 -4.50
C ASN A 101 -13.49 -1.34 -5.57
N TRP A 102 -14.09 -1.61 -6.71
CA TRP A 102 -14.41 -0.63 -7.74
C TRP A 102 -15.85 -0.18 -7.50
N THR A 103 -16.02 0.99 -6.88
CA THR A 103 -17.31 1.40 -6.32
C THR A 103 -17.55 2.90 -6.52
N PRO A 104 -18.81 3.36 -6.65
CA PRO A 104 -19.09 4.78 -6.71
C PRO A 104 -18.59 5.51 -5.46
N LEU A 105 -17.80 6.57 -5.63
CA LEU A 105 -17.37 7.46 -4.55
C LEU A 105 -17.83 8.90 -4.83
N ALA A 106 -17.72 9.75 -3.81
CA ALA A 106 -18.09 11.16 -3.91
C ALA A 106 -17.30 11.89 -5.02
N PRO A 107 -17.87 12.94 -5.65
CA PRO A 107 -17.15 13.76 -6.62
C PRO A 107 -15.82 14.28 -6.06
N GLY A 108 -14.77 14.24 -6.87
CA GLY A 108 -13.42 14.65 -6.46
C GLY A 108 -12.64 13.60 -5.64
N VAL A 109 -13.26 12.46 -5.30
CA VAL A 109 -12.56 11.34 -4.64
C VAL A 109 -12.16 10.30 -5.68
N LEU A 110 -10.87 10.03 -5.81
CA LEU A 110 -10.36 8.98 -6.71
C LEU A 110 -10.37 7.60 -6.06
N GLY A 111 -10.15 7.55 -4.74
CA GLY A 111 -10.13 6.30 -3.99
C GLY A 111 -9.87 6.50 -2.51
N SER A 112 -9.80 5.40 -1.79
CA SER A 112 -9.36 5.34 -0.40
C SER A 112 -8.70 3.99 -0.11
N ALA A 113 -7.78 3.96 0.85
CA ALA A 113 -7.19 2.71 1.32
C ALA A 113 -6.92 2.79 2.83
N SER A 114 -7.15 1.69 3.53
CA SER A 114 -6.85 1.57 4.97
C SER A 114 -6.52 0.13 5.32
N ALA A 115 -5.74 -0.04 6.39
CA ALA A 115 -5.72 -1.31 7.12
C ALA A 115 -7.15 -1.62 7.62
N SER A 116 -7.54 -2.88 7.54
CA SER A 116 -8.84 -3.34 8.04
C SER A 116 -8.92 -3.36 9.56
N ARG A 117 -7.78 -3.58 10.21
CA ARG A 117 -7.64 -3.68 11.66
C ARG A 117 -6.27 -3.21 12.11
N TYR A 118 -6.21 -2.81 13.37
CA TYR A 118 -4.99 -2.57 14.12
C TYR A 118 -4.96 -3.50 15.32
N ILE A 119 -3.79 -4.03 15.66
CA ILE A 119 -3.56 -4.89 16.82
C ILE A 119 -2.37 -4.37 17.63
N ARG A 120 -2.40 -4.58 18.94
CA ARG A 120 -1.34 -4.23 19.88
C ARG A 120 -0.99 -5.41 20.76
N ASN A 121 0.20 -5.40 21.36
CA ASN A 121 0.64 -6.35 22.39
C ASN A 121 0.59 -7.83 21.94
N PHE A 122 1.03 -8.09 20.71
CA PHE A 122 1.17 -9.45 20.17
C PHE A 122 2.61 -9.98 20.31
N PRO A 123 2.83 -11.31 20.31
CA PRO A 123 4.17 -11.88 20.33
C PRO A 123 5.03 -11.38 19.15
N GLY A 124 6.23 -10.89 19.43
CA GLY A 124 7.09 -10.31 18.39
C GLY A 124 6.81 -8.85 18.04
N ALA A 125 5.88 -8.19 18.75
CA ALA A 125 5.73 -6.73 18.66
C ALA A 125 7.03 -6.02 19.10
N PRO A 126 7.60 -5.12 18.27
CA PRO A 126 8.83 -4.40 18.60
C PRO A 126 8.70 -3.47 19.82
N MET A 127 7.52 -2.89 19.99
CA MET A 127 7.17 -1.99 21.08
C MET A 127 5.83 -2.39 21.69
N ASN A 128 5.80 -2.43 23.02
CA ASN A 128 4.57 -2.64 23.79
C ASN A 128 3.67 -1.41 23.71
N ASP A 129 2.37 -1.62 23.97
CA ASP A 129 1.28 -0.65 23.97
C ASP A 129 1.19 0.20 22.69
N THR A 130 1.72 -0.34 21.60
CA THR A 130 1.74 0.30 20.27
C THR A 130 0.78 -0.43 19.35
N TRP A 131 -0.02 0.33 18.60
CA TRP A 131 -0.94 -0.21 17.60
C TRP A 131 -0.26 -0.37 16.24
N TYR A 132 -0.35 -1.57 15.68
CA TYR A 132 0.20 -1.92 14.38
C TYR A 132 -0.92 -2.27 13.40
N PRO A 133 -0.84 -1.83 12.15
CA PRO A 133 -1.69 -2.35 11.07
C PRO A 133 -1.59 -3.87 11.00
N ILE A 134 -2.69 -4.55 10.71
CA ILE A 134 -2.75 -6.01 10.79
C ILE A 134 -1.73 -6.71 9.88
N ALA A 135 -1.56 -6.26 8.63
CA ALA A 135 -0.55 -6.82 7.72
C ALA A 135 0.89 -6.76 8.28
N LEU A 136 1.24 -5.65 8.97
CA LEU A 136 2.55 -5.54 9.60
C LEU A 136 2.64 -6.47 10.81
N ALA A 137 1.61 -6.49 11.64
CA ALA A 137 1.59 -7.33 12.82
C ALA A 137 1.74 -8.81 12.45
N GLU A 138 1.04 -9.27 11.41
CA GLU A 138 1.14 -10.64 10.89
C GLU A 138 2.54 -10.94 10.34
N LYS A 139 3.14 -10.00 9.60
CA LYS A 139 4.54 -10.12 9.17
C LYS A 139 5.50 -10.27 10.35
N LEU A 140 5.37 -9.42 11.38
CA LEU A 140 6.26 -9.41 12.54
C LEU A 140 6.07 -10.64 13.43
N ASN A 141 4.83 -11.12 13.55
CA ASN A 141 4.50 -12.34 14.29
C ASN A 141 4.84 -13.61 13.49
N GLY A 142 4.98 -13.50 12.16
CA GLY A 142 5.22 -14.63 11.26
C GLY A 142 4.00 -15.53 11.03
N SER A 143 2.80 -15.08 11.41
CA SER A 143 1.56 -15.82 11.17
C SER A 143 0.36 -14.90 10.99
N VAL A 144 -0.65 -15.40 10.26
CA VAL A 144 -1.94 -14.72 10.08
C VAL A 144 -2.73 -14.75 11.40
N PHE A 145 -3.26 -13.60 11.81
CA PHE A 145 -4.14 -13.47 12.97
C PHE A 145 -5.61 -13.67 12.61
N SER A 146 -6.02 -13.39 11.37
CA SER A 146 -7.42 -13.52 10.96
C SER A 146 -7.53 -14.01 9.51
N PRO A 147 -7.66 -15.34 9.31
CA PRO A 147 -7.58 -15.95 7.98
C PRO A 147 -8.71 -15.52 7.04
N ASP A 148 -9.88 -15.18 7.57
CA ASP A 148 -11.07 -14.87 6.76
C ASP A 148 -11.26 -13.37 6.48
N THR A 149 -10.35 -12.52 6.95
CA THR A 149 -10.44 -11.07 6.78
C THR A 149 -9.32 -10.54 5.91
N ALA A 150 -9.63 -9.56 5.07
CA ALA A 150 -8.61 -8.80 4.35
C ALA A 150 -7.79 -7.94 5.32
N ASP A 151 -6.51 -7.74 5.04
CA ASP A 151 -5.62 -6.87 5.82
C ASP A 151 -5.72 -5.42 5.39
N ILE A 152 -5.91 -5.22 4.09
CA ILE A 152 -6.04 -3.92 3.44
C ILE A 152 -7.38 -3.87 2.73
N VAL A 153 -8.11 -2.78 2.89
CA VAL A 153 -9.30 -2.48 2.11
C VAL A 153 -9.02 -1.24 1.27
N ALA A 154 -9.12 -1.38 -0.04
CA ALA A 154 -8.94 -0.32 -1.01
C ALA A 154 -10.24 -0.11 -1.80
N ASN A 155 -10.61 1.14 -2.02
CA ASN A 155 -11.77 1.54 -2.81
C ASN A 155 -11.29 2.48 -3.92
N PHE A 156 -11.77 2.24 -5.13
CA PHE A 156 -11.46 3.02 -6.34
C PHE A 156 -12.77 3.53 -6.92
N ASN A 157 -12.79 4.80 -7.30
CA ASN A 157 -14.01 5.45 -7.76
C ASN A 157 -14.42 4.93 -9.14
N SER A 158 -15.49 4.15 -9.20
CA SER A 158 -16.05 3.65 -10.46
C SER A 158 -16.76 4.72 -11.27
N ASN A 159 -17.12 5.86 -10.67
CA ASN A 159 -17.75 6.98 -11.38
C ASN A 159 -16.72 7.92 -12.03
N PHE A 160 -15.43 7.76 -11.72
CA PHE A 160 -14.38 8.53 -12.37
C PHE A 160 -14.07 7.90 -13.73
N SER A 161 -14.31 8.63 -14.82
CA SER A 161 -14.19 8.12 -16.19
C SER A 161 -12.76 8.19 -16.75
N ASN A 162 -11.91 9.04 -16.18
CA ASN A 162 -10.60 9.38 -16.74
C ASN A 162 -9.48 8.51 -16.13
N TRP A 163 -9.77 7.25 -15.84
CA TRP A 163 -8.74 6.30 -15.43
C TRP A 163 -7.93 5.85 -16.64
N TYR A 164 -6.61 5.98 -16.54
CA TYR A 164 -5.69 5.29 -17.41
C TYR A 164 -5.43 3.88 -16.84
N LEU A 165 -5.69 2.88 -17.68
CA LEU A 165 -5.63 1.46 -17.31
C LEU A 165 -4.51 0.71 -18.06
N GLY A 166 -3.63 1.44 -18.75
CA GLY A 166 -2.44 0.86 -19.35
C GLY A 166 -1.39 0.54 -18.29
N THR A 167 -0.47 -0.36 -18.62
CA THR A 167 0.61 -0.80 -17.74
C THR A 167 1.98 -0.41 -18.26
N ASP A 168 2.04 0.49 -19.25
CA ASP A 168 3.26 0.91 -19.94
C ASP A 168 3.85 2.22 -19.38
N GLY A 169 3.18 2.85 -18.41
CA GLY A 169 3.56 4.14 -17.83
C GLY A 169 3.38 5.34 -18.79
N GLN A 170 2.66 5.18 -19.90
CA GLN A 170 2.40 6.24 -20.88
C GLN A 170 1.03 6.89 -20.66
N THR A 171 0.79 7.35 -19.43
CA THR A 171 -0.45 8.03 -19.04
C THR A 171 -0.68 9.28 -19.89
N PRO A 172 -1.78 9.39 -20.65
CA PRO A 172 -2.12 10.60 -21.39
C PRO A 172 -2.40 11.79 -20.46
N SER A 173 -2.15 13.01 -20.96
CA SER A 173 -2.49 14.23 -20.23
C SER A 173 -3.99 14.31 -19.95
N GLY A 174 -4.36 14.51 -18.68
CA GLY A 174 -5.77 14.61 -18.24
C GLY A 174 -6.40 13.29 -17.80
N GLU A 175 -5.63 12.20 -17.81
CA GLU A 175 -6.00 10.92 -17.20
C GLU A 175 -5.23 10.70 -15.89
N VAL A 176 -5.78 9.82 -15.05
CA VAL A 176 -5.15 9.39 -13.80
C VAL A 176 -4.75 7.93 -13.94
N ASP A 177 -3.47 7.63 -13.75
CA ASP A 177 -2.98 6.27 -13.77
C ASP A 177 -3.52 5.45 -12.59
N LEU A 178 -4.08 4.27 -12.88
CA LEU A 178 -4.51 3.32 -11.86
C LEU A 178 -3.32 2.51 -11.31
N VAL A 179 -2.24 2.39 -12.07
CA VAL A 179 -1.04 1.63 -11.69
C VAL A 179 -0.16 2.41 -10.71
N THR A 180 0.04 3.72 -10.93
CA THR A 180 1.02 4.55 -10.20
C THR A 180 0.44 5.83 -9.61
#